data_AF-A0A357V815-F1
#
_entry.id   AF-A0A357V815-F1
#
_cell.length_a   1.000
_cell.length_b   1.000
_cell.length_c   1.000
_cell.angle_alpha   90.00
_cell.angle_beta   90.00
_cell.angle_gamma   90.00
#
_symmetry.space_group_name_H-M   'P 1'
#
loop_
_entity.id
_entity.type
_entity.pdbx_description
1 polymer ?
#
loop_
_entity_poly.entity_id
_entity_poly.type
_entity_poly.pdbx_seq_one_letter_code
_entity_poly.pdbx_strand_id
1 'polypeptide(L)' 'EDLYFRLHVIPIHLPPLRDRGDDILDIAGKFLTEFAAEEGKGFQVFDDEVAALIAGFSWPGNVRQ' A
#
# COMPACT_ATOMS: atom_id res chain seq x y z
N GLU A 1 6.76 -13.67 34.31
CA GLU A 1 6.23 -13.47 32.95
C GLU A 1 5.80 -12.02 32.80
N ASP A 2 6.41 -11.33 31.85
CA ASP A 2 6.22 -9.90 31.62
C ASP A 2 5.30 -9.64 30.40
N LEU A 3 5.04 -8.35 30.12
CA LEU A 3 4.11 -7.90 29.08
C LEU A 3 4.47 -8.42 27.69
N TYR A 4 5.76 -8.61 27.38
CA TYR A 4 6.18 -9.08 26.06
C TYR A 4 5.59 -10.47 25.77
N PHE A 5 5.68 -11.40 26.72
CA PHE A 5 5.13 -12.76 26.55
C PHE A 5 3.60 -12.78 26.48
N ARG A 6 2.92 -11.84 27.14
CA ARG A 6 1.45 -11.69 27.06
C ARG A 6 0.97 -11.12 25.73
N LEU A 7 1.79 -10.29 25.08
CA LEU A 7 1.47 -9.70 23.77
C LEU A 7 1.92 -10.60 22.61
N HIS A 8 2.99 -11.36 22.79
CA HIS A 8 3.59 -12.19 21.75
C HIS A 8 3.02 -13.62 21.69
N VAL A 9 1.75 -13.78 22.05
CA VAL A 9 1.07 -15.11 22.03
C VAL A 9 0.81 -15.54 20.58
N ILE A 10 0.42 -14.61 19.71
CA ILE A 10 0.21 -14.84 18.27
C ILE A 10 0.86 -13.66 17.51
N PRO A 11 2.12 -13.79 17.10
CA PRO A 11 2.77 -12.75 16.31
C PRO A 11 2.17 -12.71 14.89
N ILE A 12 1.81 -11.51 14.44
CA ILE A 12 1.42 -11.25 13.05
C ILE A 12 2.61 -10.60 12.36
N HIS A 13 3.18 -11.29 11.38
CA HIS A 13 4.22 -10.71 10.54
C HIS A 13 3.57 -9.86 9.44
N LEU A 14 3.97 -8.59 9.35
CA LEU A 14 3.55 -7.70 8.29
C LEU A 14 4.73 -7.50 7.33
N PRO A 15 4.72 -8.14 6.14
CA PRO A 15 5.79 -7.97 5.16
C PRO A 15 5.80 -6.53 4.61
N PRO A 16 6.97 -6.02 4.18
CA PRO A 16 7.05 -4.74 3.50
C PRO A 16 6.27 -4.77 2.19
N LEU A 17 5.80 -3.62 1.74
CA LEU A 17 4.89 -3.49 0.60
C LEU A 17 5.43 -4.11 -0.70
N ARG A 18 6.75 -4.01 -0.94
CA ARG A 18 7.43 -4.65 -2.08
C ARG A 18 7.31 -6.18 -2.13
N ASP A 19 7.04 -6.83 -1.01
CA ASP A 19 6.91 -8.29 -0.91
C ASP A 19 5.43 -8.72 -1.01
N ARG A 20 4.52 -7.79 -1.30
CA ARG A 20 3.06 -8.00 -1.31
C ARG A 20 2.43 -8.04 -2.70
N GLY A 21 3.24 -8.01 -3.76
CA GLY A 21 2.78 -8.16 -5.15
C GLY A 21 1.74 -7.09 -5.54
N ASP A 22 0.57 -7.54 -5.96
CA ASP A 22 -0.50 -6.69 -6.52
C ASP A 22 -1.12 -5.72 -5.50
N ASP A 23 -0.90 -5.93 -4.18
CA ASP A 23 -1.34 -5.02 -3.12
C ASP A 23 -0.90 -3.55 -3.38
N ILE A 24 0.24 -3.34 -4.06
CA ILE A 24 0.72 -2.01 -4.44
C ILE A 24 -0.31 -1.28 -5.32
N LEU A 25 -0.81 -1.94 -6.36
CA LEU A 25 -1.73 -1.33 -7.32
C LEU A 25 -3.13 -1.18 -6.72
N ASP A 26 -3.57 -2.13 -5.91
CA ASP A 26 -4.87 -2.05 -5.21
C ASP A 26 -4.91 -0.87 -4.24
N ILE A 27 -3.83 -0.67 -3.46
CA ILE A 27 -3.71 0.45 -2.54
C ILE A 27 -3.62 1.77 -3.30
N ALA A 28 -2.79 1.84 -4.34
CA ALA A 28 -2.63 3.05 -5.15
C ALA A 28 -3.95 3.44 -5.84
N GLY A 29 -4.68 2.47 -6.39
CA GLY A 29 -5.98 2.69 -7.04
C GLY A 29 -7.03 3.20 -6.06
N LYS A 30 -7.05 2.65 -4.83
CA LYS A 30 -7.93 3.16 -3.77
C LYS A 30 -7.65 4.63 -3.45
N PHE A 31 -6.38 4.99 -3.24
CA PHE A 31 -6.00 6.38 -2.97
C PHE A 31 -6.28 7.30 -4.15
N LEU A 32 -6.09 6.82 -5.38
CA LEU A 32 -6.41 7.60 -6.58
C LEU A 32 -7.89 8.00 -6.59
N THR A 33 -8.79 7.04 -6.40
CA THR A 33 -10.24 7.31 -6.36
C THR A 33 -10.63 8.21 -5.19
N GLU A 34 -10.07 7.99 -4.00
CA GLU A 34 -10.34 8.80 -2.81
C GLU A 34 -9.94 10.27 -3.03
N PHE A 35 -8.68 10.52 -3.40
CA PHE A 35 -8.18 11.88 -3.59
C PHE A 35 -8.73 12.55 -4.85
N ALA A 36 -9.02 11.80 -5.91
CA ALA A 36 -9.69 12.36 -7.08
C ALA A 36 -11.08 12.88 -6.71
N ALA A 37 -11.84 12.15 -5.89
CA ALA A 37 -13.15 12.58 -5.43
C ALA A 37 -13.07 13.83 -4.54
N GLU A 38 -12.13 13.87 -3.60
CA GLU A 38 -11.90 15.03 -2.71
C GLU A 38 -11.53 16.30 -3.50
N GLU A 39 -10.70 16.16 -4.53
CA GLU A 39 -10.19 17.26 -5.35
C GLU A 39 -11.10 17.60 -6.56
N GLY A 40 -12.25 16.93 -6.69
CA GLY A 40 -13.19 17.12 -7.80
C GLY A 40 -12.61 16.76 -9.18
N LYS A 41 -11.71 15.77 -9.24
CA LYS A 41 -11.06 15.28 -10.45
C LYS A 41 -11.77 14.04 -11.00
N GLY A 42 -11.74 13.90 -12.33
CA GLY A 42 -12.41 12.80 -13.03
C GLY A 42 -11.52 11.59 -13.34
N PHE A 43 -10.23 11.61 -12.99
CA PHE A 43 -9.35 10.45 -13.22
C PHE A 43 -9.62 9.37 -12.19
N GLN A 44 -9.62 8.11 -12.62
CA GLN A 44 -9.98 6.95 -11.80
C GLN A 44 -9.05 5.75 -11.99
N VAL A 45 -8.18 5.81 -13.00
CA VAL A 45 -7.23 4.74 -13.33
C VAL A 45 -5.87 5.35 -13.65
N PHE A 46 -4.82 4.57 -13.42
CA PHE A 46 -3.49 4.87 -13.93
C PHE A 46 -3.36 4.37 -15.37
N ASP A 47 -2.61 5.10 -16.19
CA ASP A 47 -2.13 4.54 -17.45
C ASP A 47 -1.21 3.35 -17.19
N ASP A 48 -1.14 2.41 -18.13
CA ASP A 48 -0.36 1.16 -17.97
C ASP A 48 1.12 1.43 -17.65
N GLU A 49 1.71 2.47 -18.25
CA GLU A 49 3.09 2.88 -17.98
C GLU A 49 3.28 3.37 -16.53
N VAL A 50 2.30 4.10 -16.00
CA VAL A 50 2.33 4.61 -14.63
C VAL A 50 2.11 3.46 -13.64
N ALA A 51 1.18 2.55 -13.93
CA ALA A 51 0.96 1.36 -13.11
C ALA A 51 2.23 0.50 -13.04
N ALA A 52 2.92 0.29 -14.16
CA ALA A 52 4.19 -0.43 -14.20
C ALA A 52 5.28 0.23 -13.34
N LEU A 53 5.38 1.57 -13.36
CA LEU A 53 6.32 2.31 -12.53
C LEU A 53 6.00 2.20 -11.03
N ILE A 54 4.72 2.33 -10.67
CA ILE A 54 4.23 2.19 -9.29
C ILE A 54 4.52 0.78 -8.77
N ALA A 55 4.23 -0.26 -9.56
CA ALA A 55 4.48 -1.65 -9.20
C ALA A 55 5.98 -1.99 -9.10
N GLY A 56 6.82 -1.39 -9.95
CA GLY A 56 8.26 -1.64 -10.00
C GLY A 56 9.09 -0.93 -8.93
N PHE A 57 8.49 0.00 -8.18
CA PHE A 57 9.22 0.78 -7.18
C PHE A 57 9.40 0.01 -5.86
N SER A 58 10.47 0.30 -5.12
CA SER A 58 10.88 -0.47 -3.93
C SER A 58 10.13 -0.13 -2.64
N TRP A 59 9.34 0.95 -2.66
CA TRP A 59 8.52 1.47 -1.55
C TRP A 59 9.21 1.43 -0.17
N PRO A 60 10.36 2.11 0.02
CA PRO A 60 11.06 2.13 1.32
C PRO A 60 10.20 2.72 2.44
N GLY A 61 9.25 3.62 2.11
CA GLY A 61 8.27 4.15 3.06
C GLY A 61 6.98 3.33 3.17
N ASN A 62 6.86 2.19 2.48
CA ASN A 62 5.65 1.39 2.35
C ASN A 62 4.45 2.25 1.94
N VAL A 63 3.28 2.01 2.54
CA VAL A 63 2.00 2.69 2.23
C VAL A 63 2.03 4.20 2.50
N ARG A 64 2.96 4.70 3.32
CA ARG A 64 3.01 6.12 3.69
C ARG A 64 3.70 6.99 2.63
N GLN A 65 4.62 6.40 1.88
CA GLN A 65 5.30 7.09 0.78
C GLN A 65 4.34 7.22 -0.39
#